data_AF-A0A7R9JP44-F1
#
_entry.id   AF-A0A7R9JP44-F1
#
_cell.length_a   1.000
_cell.length_b   1.000
_cell.length_c   1.000
_cell.angle_alpha   90.00
_cell.angle_beta   90.00
_cell.angle_gamma   90.00
#
_symmetry.space_group_name_H-M   'P 1'
#
loop_
_entity.id
_entity.type
_entity.pdbx_description
1 polymer ?
#
loop_
_entity_poly.entity_id
_entity_poly.type
_entity_poly.pdbx_seq_one_letter_code
_entity_poly.pdbx_strand_id
1 'polypeptide(L)'
;MLRRSLTGLLAVWLCCRAESLSPAPEDSGNEVKLVHVIFRHGERTPADTYPKDPYVNFTFEPVGWGQLINVSPVNTLQGRVKG
;
A
#
# COMPACT_ATOMS: atom_id res chain seq x y z
N MET A 1 -7.37 -59.31 -37.05
CA MET A 1 -7.91 -59.08 -35.69
C MET A 1 -7.03 -58.04 -35.00
N LEU A 2 -7.64 -56.93 -34.60
CA LEU A 2 -7.01 -55.63 -34.33
C LEU A 2 -6.09 -55.68 -33.08
N ARG A 3 -4.77 -55.55 -33.28
CA ARG A 3 -3.79 -55.38 -32.20
C ARG A 3 -4.00 -53.98 -31.61
N ARG A 4 -4.88 -53.87 -30.61
CA ARG A 4 -5.14 -52.62 -29.90
C ARG A 4 -3.87 -52.22 -29.16
N SER A 5 -3.16 -51.24 -29.72
CA SER A 5 -1.87 -50.76 -29.23
C SER A 5 -2.04 -50.12 -27.85
N LEU A 6 -1.72 -50.88 -26.81
CA LEU A 6 -1.83 -50.47 -25.40
C LEU A 6 -0.85 -49.33 -25.05
N THR A 7 0.17 -49.12 -25.88
CA THR A 7 1.19 -48.08 -25.72
C THR A 7 0.65 -46.67 -25.91
N GLY A 8 -0.38 -46.50 -26.76
CA GLY A 8 -1.00 -45.19 -26.98
C GLY A 8 -1.79 -44.69 -25.78
N LEU A 9 -2.54 -45.58 -25.11
CA LEU A 9 -3.32 -45.24 -23.93
C LEU A 9 -2.43 -44.92 -22.72
N LEU A 10 -1.29 -45.60 -22.59
CA LEU A 10 -0.35 -45.39 -21.50
C LEU A 10 0.42 -44.07 -21.65
N ALA A 11 0.75 -43.69 -22.89
CA ALA A 11 1.38 -42.40 -23.19
C ALA A 11 0.43 -41.21 -22.94
N VAL A 12 -0.85 -41.33 -23.29
CA VAL A 12 -1.86 -40.30 -23.00
C VAL A 12 -2.14 -40.20 -21.50
N TRP A 13 -2.20 -41.32 -20.78
CA TRP A 13 -2.35 -41.33 -19.31
C TRP A 13 -1.15 -40.71 -18.59
N LEU A 14 0.08 -40.96 -19.08
CA LEU A 14 1.29 -40.37 -18.53
C LEU A 14 1.39 -38.86 -18.85
N CYS A 15 0.99 -38.43 -20.05
CA CYS A 15 0.91 -37.01 -20.40
C CYS A 15 -0.13 -36.26 -19.54
N CYS A 16 -1.36 -36.80 -19.40
CA CYS A 16 -2.40 -36.14 -18.61
C CYS A 16 -2.06 -36.01 -17.11
N ARG A 17 -1.14 -36.83 -16.59
CA ARG A 17 -0.73 -36.80 -15.18
C ARG A 17 0.40 -35.81 -14.89
N ALA A 18 1.03 -35.25 -15.93
CA ALA A 18 2.12 -34.27 -15.78
C ALA A 18 1.60 -32.84 -15.58
N GLU A 19 0.42 -32.50 -16.13
CA GLU A 19 -0.18 -31.15 -16.02
C GLU A 19 -0.74 -30.82 -14.63
N SER A 20 -0.97 -31.81 -13.76
CA SER A 20 -1.58 -31.58 -12.45
C SER A 20 -0.59 -31.33 -11.31
N LEU A 21 0.72 -31.35 -11.60
CA LEU A 21 1.76 -31.00 -10.63
C LEU A 21 2.29 -29.59 -10.92
N SER A 22 1.42 -28.59 -10.91
CA SER A 22 1.90 -27.26 -10.57
C SER A 22 2.41 -27.37 -9.13
N PRO A 23 3.69 -27.07 -8.84
CA PRO A 23 4.09 -26.92 -7.45
C PRO A 23 3.22 -25.81 -6.89
N ALA A 24 2.33 -26.17 -5.95
CA ALA A 24 1.71 -25.17 -5.10
C ALA A 24 2.84 -24.28 -4.56
N PRO A 25 2.65 -22.96 -4.50
CA PRO A 25 3.66 -22.09 -3.92
C PRO A 25 4.09 -22.73 -2.60
N GLU A 26 5.38 -23.05 -2.47
CA GLU A 26 5.92 -23.57 -1.22
C GLU A 26 5.79 -22.43 -0.22
N ASP A 27 4.65 -22.40 0.48
CA ASP A 27 4.42 -21.47 1.55
C ASP A 27 5.33 -21.91 2.68
N SER A 28 6.41 -21.18 2.87
CA SER A 28 7.42 -21.40 3.89
C SER A 28 6.84 -21.17 5.29
N GLY A 29 5.84 -21.96 5.70
CA GLY A 29 5.29 -22.16 7.06
C GLY A 29 5.00 -20.93 7.92
N ASN A 30 5.04 -19.72 7.37
CA ASN A 30 5.10 -18.49 8.14
C ASN A 30 3.70 -17.86 8.17
N GLU A 31 3.04 -18.03 9.30
CA GLU A 31 1.71 -17.46 9.54
C GLU A 31 1.82 -16.17 10.35
N VAL A 32 1.32 -15.06 9.79
CA VAL A 32 1.26 -13.78 10.50
C VAL A 32 0.23 -13.88 11.61
N LYS A 33 0.68 -13.98 12.86
CA LYS A 33 -0.21 -14.05 14.02
C LYS A 33 -0.79 -12.70 14.43
N LEU A 34 0.00 -11.63 14.32
CA LEU A 34 -0.40 -10.29 14.75
C LEU A 34 0.53 -9.23 14.14
N VAL A 35 -0.04 -8.12 13.67
CA VAL A 35 0.70 -6.95 13.21
C VAL A 35 0.17 -5.72 13.93
N HIS A 36 1.08 -4.96 14.54
CA HIS A 36 0.78 -3.64 15.07
C HIS A 36 1.54 -2.58 14.29
N VAL A 37 0.84 -1.57 13.80
CA VAL A 37 1.44 -0.43 13.12
C VAL A 37 1.04 0.84 13.84
N ILE A 38 2.03 1.67 14.17
CA ILE A 38 1.82 2.96 14.84
C ILE A 38 2.19 4.05 13.84
N PHE A 39 1.18 4.72 13.30
CA PHE A 39 1.36 5.86 12.43
C PHE A 39 1.29 7.15 13.23
N ARG A 40 2.14 8.11 12.86
CA ARG A 40 1.88 9.51 13.18
C ARG A 40 0.84 10.06 12.22
N HIS A 41 0.26 11.20 12.58
CA HIS A 41 -0.62 11.93 11.68
C HIS A 41 0.13 12.40 10.42
N GLY A 42 -0.62 12.66 9.34
CA GLY A 42 -0.10 13.30 8.14
C GLY A 42 0.32 14.75 8.39
N GLU A 43 0.78 15.44 7.36
CA GLU A 43 1.25 16.82 7.47
C GLU A 43 0.15 17.75 8.00
N ARG A 44 0.51 18.60 8.96
CA ARG A 44 -0.40 19.59 9.56
C ARG A 44 0.23 20.97 9.55
N THR A 45 -0.61 21.99 9.52
CA THR A 45 -0.18 23.35 9.83
C THR A 45 0.24 23.44 11.30
N PRO A 46 1.11 24.40 11.66
CA PRO A 46 1.45 24.66 13.05
C PRO A 46 0.18 24.80 13.91
N ALA A 47 0.18 24.23 15.11
CA ALA A 47 -0.95 24.34 16.03
C ALA A 47 -0.83 25.61 16.87
N ASP A 48 0.37 25.85 17.41
CA ASP A 48 0.70 27.00 18.25
C ASP A 48 2.02 27.60 17.79
N THR A 49 2.28 28.83 18.21
CA THR A 49 3.57 29.49 17.98
C THR A 49 4.16 30.04 19.29
N TYR A 50 5.43 30.41 19.25
CA TYR A 50 6.11 31.01 20.39
C TYR A 50 5.76 32.50 20.51
N PRO A 51 5.83 33.11 21.71
CA PRO A 51 5.30 34.45 21.96
C PRO A 51 5.89 35.60 21.12
N LYS A 52 7.03 35.40 20.47
CA LYS A 52 7.74 36.43 19.67
C LYS A 52 7.80 36.09 18.19
N ASP A 53 6.90 35.23 17.71
CA ASP A 53 6.89 34.83 16.31
C ASP A 53 6.49 36.00 15.40
N PRO A 54 7.37 36.49 14.50
CA PRO A 54 7.03 37.53 13.55
C PRO A 54 5.93 37.10 12.57
N TYR A 55 5.66 35.79 12.44
CA TYR A 55 4.64 35.23 11.55
C TYR A 55 3.36 34.81 12.30
N VAL A 56 3.16 35.25 13.55
CA VAL A 56 1.95 34.91 14.34
C VAL A 56 0.64 35.32 13.65
N ASN A 57 0.68 36.38 12.84
CA ASN A 57 -0.47 36.88 12.10
C ASN A 57 -0.65 36.23 10.72
N PHE A 58 0.11 35.19 10.37
CA PHE A 58 -0.09 34.46 9.13
C PHE A 58 -1.27 33.48 9.24
N THR A 59 -2.03 33.31 8.16
CA THR A 59 -3.06 32.28 8.02
C THR A 59 -2.62 31.26 6.99
N PHE A 60 -3.02 30.02 7.24
CA PHE A 60 -2.76 28.88 6.37
C PHE A 60 -4.05 28.51 5.63
N GLU A 61 -4.43 29.31 4.66
CA GLU A 61 -5.60 29.00 3.82
C GLU A 61 -5.30 27.83 2.87
N PRO A 62 -6.23 26.89 2.64
CA PRO A 62 -7.64 26.87 3.08
C PRO A 62 -7.93 26.10 4.39
N VAL A 63 -6.92 25.47 5.00
CA VAL A 63 -7.13 24.50 6.09
C VAL A 63 -7.09 25.12 7.49
N GLY A 64 -6.45 26.27 7.68
CA GLY A 64 -6.30 26.93 8.99
C GLY A 64 -5.19 26.32 9.85
N TRP A 65 -5.07 26.76 11.11
CA TRP A 65 -4.05 26.32 12.07
C TRP A 65 -4.36 24.92 12.66
N GLY A 66 -3.33 24.11 12.89
CA GLY A 66 -3.42 22.76 13.46
C GLY A 66 -4.13 21.70 12.62
N GLN A 67 -4.55 22.02 11.39
CA GLN A 67 -5.35 21.12 10.53
C GLN A 67 -4.48 20.28 9.59
N LEU A 68 -5.01 19.10 9.20
CA LEU A 68 -4.38 18.23 8.21
C LEU A 68 -4.46 18.85 6.81
N ILE A 69 -3.36 18.77 6.09
CA ILE A 69 -3.23 19.30 4.73
C ILE A 69 -3.71 18.22 3.74
N ASN A 70 -4.74 18.51 2.95
CA ASN A 70 -5.30 17.59 1.95
C ASN A 70 -4.62 17.69 0.56
N VAL A 71 -3.58 18.50 0.43
CA VAL A 71 -2.95 18.83 -0.87
C VAL A 71 -1.58 18.19 -1.01
N SER A 72 -1.29 17.73 -2.23
CA SER A 72 0.01 17.23 -2.67
C SER A 72 1.07 18.35 -2.66
N PRO A 73 2.37 18.03 -2.61
CA PRO A 73 3.47 19.00 -2.43
C PRO A 73 3.58 20.14 -3.45
N VAL A 74 2.75 20.13 -4.50
CA VAL A 74 2.78 21.10 -5.60
C VAL A 74 2.00 22.39 -5.30
N ASN A 75 1.15 22.38 -4.26
CA ASN A 75 0.38 23.57 -3.84
C ASN A 75 0.78 23.95 -2.41
N THR A 76 2.02 24.45 -2.26
CA THR A 76 2.55 24.98 -1.00
C THR A 76 1.53 25.92 -0.36
N LEU A 77 1.20 25.70 0.91
CA LEU A 77 0.42 26.65 1.70
C LEU A 77 1.18 27.97 1.76
N GLN A 78 0.80 28.92 0.91
CA GLN A 78 1.37 30.27 0.96
C GLN A 78 0.74 30.95 2.16
N GLY A 79 1.50 31.06 3.26
CA GLY A 79 1.03 31.79 4.42
C GLY A 79 0.67 33.23 4.02
N ARG A 80 -0.54 33.69 4.35
CA ARG A 80 -1.03 35.05 4.06
C ARG A 80 -1.17 35.84 5.35
N VAL A 81 -0.71 37.08 5.37
CA VAL A 81 -0.89 37.99 6.53
C VAL A 81 -2.38 38.28 6.72
N LYS A 82 -2.90 38.15 7.95
CA LYS A 82 -4.25 38.62 8.31
C LYS A 82 -4.36 40.13 8.06
N GLY A 83 -5.33 40.53 7.24
CA GLY A 83 -5.69 41.93 7.01
C GLY A 83 -6.44 42.53 8.19
#